data_AF-A0ABD1WX79-F1
#
_entry.id   AF-A0ABD1WX79-F1
#
_cell.length_a   1.000
_cell.length_b   1.000
_cell.length_c   1.000
_cell.angle_alpha   90.00
_cell.angle_beta   90.00
_cell.angle_gamma   90.00
#
_symmetry.space_group_name_H-M   'P 1'
#
loop_
_entity.id
_entity.type
_entity.pdbx_description
1 polymer ?
#
loop_
_entity_poly.entity_id
_entity_poly.type
_entity_poly.pdbx_seq_one_letter_code
_entity_poly.pdbx_strand_id
1 'polypeptide(L)'
;MHPRFSFKAFLEVVKSRSLPLEVSEINAIHSLQLIMRDSFQDIEDNGPKPKIHSQQNNLDGPDVDELTFVAVEMVRLIETSIVPNFGVDSSGLINGWNAKMSELIGLQAYEAIGKSMLLVQLFSETKIFGHLGF
;
A
#
# COMPACT_ATOMS: atom_id res chain seq x y z
N MET A 1 2.26 40.59 -8.99
CA MET A 1 1.89 39.26 -8.44
C MET A 1 0.64 39.41 -7.61
N HIS A 2 -0.36 38.55 -7.80
CA HIS A 2 -1.58 38.56 -6.99
C HIS A 2 -1.51 37.41 -5.98
N PRO A 3 -1.39 37.68 -4.66
CA PRO A 3 -1.06 36.67 -3.65
C PRO A 3 -1.97 35.44 -3.65
N ARG A 4 -3.28 35.65 -3.90
CA ARG A 4 -4.27 34.57 -3.97
C ARG A 4 -4.05 33.61 -5.15
N PHE A 5 -3.58 34.09 -6.31
CA PHE A 5 -3.33 33.25 -7.48
C PHE A 5 -2.06 32.41 -7.31
N SER A 6 -0.99 33.00 -6.79
CA SER A 6 0.25 32.27 -6.47
C SER A 6 0.02 31.20 -5.39
N PHE A 7 -0.81 31.49 -4.38
CA PHE A 7 -1.15 30.50 -3.37
C PHE A 7 -2.04 29.37 -3.91
N LYS A 8 -3.00 29.67 -4.80
CA LYS A 8 -3.82 28.64 -5.46
C LYS A 8 -2.95 27.70 -6.31
N ALA A 9 -2.02 28.25 -7.10
CA ALA A 9 -1.08 27.46 -7.88
C ALA A 9 -0.18 26.60 -6.98
N PHE A 10 0.26 27.15 -5.84
CA PHE A 10 1.02 26.39 -4.84
C PHE A 10 0.21 25.21 -4.29
N LEU A 11 -1.05 25.43 -3.88
CA LEU A 11 -1.92 24.35 -3.39
C LEU A 11 -2.12 23.25 -4.45
N GLU A 12 -2.24 23.62 -5.71
CA GLU A 12 -2.37 22.68 -6.81
C GLU A 12 -1.11 21.81 -7.00
N VAL A 13 0.08 22.38 -6.81
CA VAL A 13 1.37 21.66 -6.89
C VAL A 13 1.58 20.71 -5.70
N VAL A 14 1.06 21.04 -4.52
CA VAL A 14 1.30 20.23 -3.30
C VAL A 14 0.20 19.21 -3.00
N LYS A 15 -0.92 19.23 -3.72
CA LYS A 15 -2.07 18.30 -3.54
C LYS A 15 -1.69 16.81 -3.54
N SER A 16 -0.61 16.44 -4.22
CA SER A 16 -0.18 15.05 -4.38
C SER A 16 1.21 14.79 -3.81
N ARG A 17 1.71 15.64 -2.90
CA ARG A 17 3.02 15.46 -2.27
C ARG A 17 2.85 15.01 -0.82
N SER A 18 3.54 13.93 -0.44
CA SER A 18 3.71 13.54 0.96
C SER A 18 4.83 14.34 1.61
N LEU A 19 4.97 14.19 2.94
CA LEU A 19 6.20 14.57 3.61
C LEU A 19 7.36 13.70 3.09
N PRO A 20 8.61 14.21 3.10
CA PRO A 20 9.78 13.38 2.90
C PRO A 20 9.81 12.25 3.94
N LEU A 21 10.12 11.02 3.52
CA LEU A 21 10.26 9.90 4.45
C LEU A 21 11.48 10.09 5.35
N GLU A 22 11.33 9.73 6.62
CA GLU A 22 12.43 9.69 7.59
C GLU A 22 13.36 8.50 7.35
N VAL A 23 14.60 8.60 7.85
CA VAL A 23 15.60 7.53 7.74
C VAL A 23 15.11 6.22 8.37
N SER A 24 14.36 6.30 9.47
CA SER A 24 13.73 5.17 10.15
C SER A 24 12.70 4.46 9.25
N GLU A 25 11.88 5.23 8.53
CA GLU A 25 10.87 4.71 7.61
C GLU A 25 11.52 4.06 6.38
N ILE A 26 12.57 4.69 5.83
CA ILE A 26 13.37 4.13 4.72
C ILE A 26 14.02 2.82 5.16
N ASN A 27 14.60 2.77 6.36
CA ASN A 27 15.20 1.57 6.91
C ASN A 27 14.17 0.45 7.14
N ALA A 28 12.97 0.79 7.63
CA ALA A 28 11.88 -0.17 7.76
C ALA A 28 11.51 -0.77 6.40
N ILE A 29 11.36 0.07 5.36
CA ILE A 29 11.09 -0.40 3.99
C ILE A 29 12.20 -1.33 3.50
N HIS A 30 13.47 -1.00 3.70
CA HIS A 30 14.58 -1.85 3.28
C HIS A 30 14.63 -3.19 4.02
N SER A 31 14.41 -3.19 5.34
CA SER A 31 14.32 -4.43 6.12
C SER A 31 13.20 -5.33 5.59
N LEU A 32 12.03 -4.76 5.31
CA LEU A 32 10.90 -5.48 4.75
C LEU A 32 11.18 -6.00 3.34
N GLN A 33 11.86 -5.22 2.49
CA GLN A 33 12.29 -5.66 1.16
C GLN A 33 13.24 -6.85 1.22
N LEU A 34 14.17 -6.87 2.19
CA LEU A 34 15.11 -7.98 2.37
C LEU A 34 14.37 -9.26 2.78
N ILE A 35 13.50 -9.15 3.80
CA ILE A 35 12.66 -10.25 4.30
C ILE A 35 11.78 -10.83 3.17
N MET A 36 11.17 -9.96 2.35
CA MET A 36 10.34 -10.42 1.24
C MET A 36 11.16 -11.03 0.10
N ARG A 37 12.35 -10.49 -0.22
CA ARG A 37 13.16 -10.93 -1.37
C ARG A 37 13.75 -12.33 -1.18
N ASP A 38 14.23 -12.67 0.01
CA ASP A 38 14.83 -13.98 0.26
C ASP A 38 13.83 -15.12 0.03
N SER A 39 12.53 -14.89 0.19
CA SER A 39 11.47 -15.88 -0.06
C SER A 39 11.12 -16.15 -1.53
N PHE A 40 11.38 -15.21 -2.45
CA PHE A 40 11.08 -15.41 -3.87
C PHE A 40 12.18 -16.17 -4.63
N GLN A 41 13.40 -16.21 -4.09
CA GLN A 41 14.53 -16.86 -4.76
C GLN A 41 14.50 -18.40 -4.65
N ASP A 42 13.77 -18.94 -3.67
CA ASP A 42 13.58 -20.39 -3.49
C ASP A 42 12.57 -21.03 -4.48
N ILE A 43 11.86 -20.21 -5.26
CA ILE A 43 10.85 -20.70 -6.22
C ILE A 43 11.46 -20.99 -7.60
N GLU A 44 12.60 -20.39 -7.96
CA GLU A 44 13.16 -20.49 -9.33
C GLU A 44 14.27 -21.53 -9.54
N ASP A 45 14.86 -22.13 -8.50
CA ASP A 45 16.02 -23.04 -8.66
C ASP A 45 15.70 -24.55 -8.49
N ASN A 46 14.51 -24.98 -8.93
CA ASN A 46 14.17 -26.41 -9.03
C ASN A 46 14.69 -27.03 -10.35
N GLY A 47 16.01 -27.15 -10.45
CA GLY A 47 16.65 -28.19 -11.26
C GLY A 47 17.03 -29.39 -10.39
N PRO A 48 16.74 -30.65 -10.78
CA PRO A 48 16.97 -31.80 -9.90
C PRO A 48 18.48 -32.10 -9.82
N LYS A 49 19.12 -31.74 -8.71
CA LYS A 49 20.45 -32.25 -8.36
C LYS A 49 20.44 -32.80 -6.93
N PRO A 50 20.79 -34.09 -6.74
CA PRO A 50 20.89 -34.67 -5.41
C PRO A 50 22.24 -34.25 -4.82
N LYS A 51 22.24 -33.62 -3.65
CA LYS A 51 23.46 -33.44 -2.85
C LYS A 51 23.24 -34.02 -1.46
N ILE A 52 23.83 -35.19 -1.25
CA ILE A 52 23.80 -35.93 0.01
C ILE A 52 24.85 -35.36 0.97
N HIS A 53 24.35 -34.85 2.10
CA HIS A 53 24.82 -34.79 3.49
C HIS A 53 26.30 -34.71 3.91
N SER A 54 26.58 -33.72 4.76
CA SER A 54 27.12 -33.84 6.14
C SER A 54 27.10 -32.42 6.75
N GLN A 55 26.66 -32.07 7.95
CA GLN A 55 26.34 -32.78 9.19
C GLN A 55 25.56 -31.77 10.08
N GLN A 56 24.30 -32.08 10.40
CA GLN A 56 23.71 -32.00 11.74
C GLN A 56 23.83 -30.68 12.53
N ASN A 57 22.75 -29.89 12.51
CA ASN A 57 22.12 -29.34 13.70
C ASN A 57 20.60 -29.34 13.49
N ASN A 58 19.89 -29.97 14.41
CA ASN A 58 18.43 -30.05 14.45
C ASN A 58 17.84 -28.65 14.66
N LEU A 59 16.94 -28.20 13.78
CA LEU A 59 15.76 -27.38 14.09
C LEU A 59 14.75 -27.60 12.95
N ASP A 60 13.78 -28.47 13.18
CA ASP A 60 12.58 -28.56 12.34
C ASP A 60 11.83 -27.22 12.41
N GLY A 61 11.81 -26.49 11.30
CA GLY A 61 10.87 -25.45 10.86
C GLY A 61 10.48 -24.32 11.82
N PRO A 62 11.06 -23.12 11.63
CA PRO A 62 10.26 -21.89 11.70
C PRO A 62 10.79 -20.81 10.73
N ASP A 63 10.18 -20.65 9.57
CA ASP A 63 10.51 -19.51 8.68
C ASP A 63 9.28 -19.00 7.91
N VAL A 64 8.39 -19.92 7.53
CA VAL A 64 7.08 -19.57 6.92
C VAL A 64 6.20 -18.76 7.89
N ASP A 65 6.28 -19.00 9.20
CA ASP A 65 5.42 -18.36 10.20
C ASP A 65 5.81 -16.90 10.46
N GLU A 66 7.10 -16.55 10.43
CA GLU A 66 7.57 -15.18 10.66
C GLU A 66 7.23 -14.27 9.48
N LEU A 67 7.50 -14.73 8.25
CA LEU A 67 7.14 -13.97 7.05
C LEU A 67 5.63 -13.80 6.91
N THR A 68 4.85 -14.85 7.19
CA THR A 68 3.39 -14.79 7.19
C THR A 68 2.90 -13.79 8.24
N PHE A 69 3.51 -13.79 9.43
CA PHE A 69 3.20 -12.83 10.48
C PHE A 69 3.49 -11.38 10.04
N VAL A 70 4.66 -11.13 9.45
CA VAL A 70 5.04 -9.80 8.95
C VAL A 70 4.08 -9.34 7.85
N ALA A 71 3.73 -10.20 6.89
CA ALA A 71 2.80 -9.87 5.82
C ALA A 71 1.38 -9.55 6.36
N VAL A 72 0.88 -10.36 7.30
CA VAL A 72 -0.40 -10.11 7.98
C VAL A 72 -0.37 -8.78 8.72
N GLU A 73 0.73 -8.48 9.40
CA GLU A 73 0.88 -7.24 10.14
C GLU A 73 0.94 -6.01 9.22
N MET A 74 1.57 -6.12 8.04
CA MET A 74 1.53 -5.05 7.03
C MET A 74 0.12 -4.78 6.52
N VAL A 75 -0.62 -5.83 6.19
CA VAL A 75 -2.02 -5.71 5.77
C VAL A 75 -2.83 -5.02 6.86
N ARG A 76 -2.65 -5.43 8.12
CA ARG A 76 -3.30 -4.81 9.28
C ARG A 76 -2.97 -3.32 9.38
N LEU A 77 -1.72 -2.91 9.22
CA LEU A 77 -1.33 -1.50 9.28
C LEU A 77 -1.97 -0.66 8.17
N ILE A 78 -2.11 -1.22 6.97
CA ILE A 78 -2.75 -0.56 5.83
C ILE A 78 -4.27 -0.43 6.08
N GLU A 79 -4.92 -1.52 6.47
CA GLU A 79 -6.37 -1.57 6.70
C GLU A 79 -6.83 -0.73 7.89
N THR A 80 -6.02 -0.67 8.95
CA THR A 80 -6.32 0.09 10.19
C THR A 80 -5.82 1.53 10.17
N SER A 81 -5.20 1.97 9.08
CA SER A 81 -4.73 3.34 8.93
C SER A 81 -5.84 4.37 9.17
N ILE A 82 -5.54 5.39 9.97
CA ILE A 82 -6.47 6.48 10.33
C ILE A 82 -6.68 7.49 9.19
N VAL A 83 -6.00 7.32 8.06
CA VAL A 83 -6.13 8.15 6.86
C VAL A 83 -6.74 7.35 5.71
N PRO A 84 -7.47 7.98 4.77
CA PRO A 84 -8.03 7.27 3.61
C PRO A 84 -6.91 6.66 2.75
N ASN A 85 -6.94 5.34 2.56
CA ASN A 85 -6.00 4.59 1.73
C ASN A 85 -6.77 3.65 0.80
N PHE A 86 -6.37 3.63 -0.48
CA PHE A 86 -6.80 2.64 -1.44
C PHE A 86 -5.62 2.20 -2.32
N GLY A 87 -5.64 0.94 -2.73
CA GLY A 87 -4.67 0.35 -3.66
C GLY A 87 -5.25 0.24 -5.07
N VAL A 88 -4.39 0.30 -6.08
CA VAL A 88 -4.74 0.04 -7.48
C VAL A 88 -3.78 -0.97 -8.08
N ASP A 89 -4.25 -1.79 -9.01
CA ASP A 89 -3.40 -2.67 -9.80
C ASP A 89 -2.82 -1.95 -11.03
N SER A 90 -2.05 -2.68 -11.85
CA SER A 90 -1.44 -2.16 -13.08
C SER A 90 -2.45 -1.74 -14.14
N SER A 91 -3.70 -2.21 -14.05
CA SER A 91 -4.81 -1.82 -14.93
C SER A 91 -5.59 -0.61 -14.37
N GLY A 92 -5.18 -0.08 -13.21
CA GLY A 92 -5.85 1.03 -12.55
C GLY A 92 -7.18 0.63 -11.89
N LEU A 93 -7.38 -0.67 -11.63
CA LEU A 93 -8.54 -1.17 -10.89
C LEU A 93 -8.23 -1.20 -9.40
N ILE A 94 -9.19 -0.78 -8.59
CA ILE A 94 -9.05 -0.70 -7.15
C ILE A 94 -8.95 -2.12 -6.58
N ASN A 95 -7.90 -2.39 -5.81
CA ASN A 95 -7.63 -3.70 -5.19
C ASN A 95 -7.48 -3.63 -3.66
N GLY A 96 -7.46 -2.43 -3.07
CA GLY A 96 -7.45 -2.22 -1.63
C GLY A 96 -8.34 -1.04 -1.26
N TRP A 97 -9.06 -1.16 -0.13
CA TRP A 97 -10.01 -0.13 0.32
C TRP A 97 -10.17 -0.18 1.85
N ASN A 98 -9.69 0.86 2.56
CA ASN A 98 -9.80 0.90 4.02
C ASN A 98 -11.09 1.56 4.53
N ALA A 99 -11.38 1.42 5.83
CA ALA A 99 -12.59 1.97 6.45
C ALA A 99 -12.70 3.50 6.26
N LYS A 100 -11.58 4.22 6.31
CA LYS A 100 -11.56 5.67 6.14
C LYS A 100 -11.92 6.11 4.73
N MET A 101 -11.62 5.30 3.70
CA MET A 101 -12.14 5.52 2.35
C MET A 101 -13.65 5.35 2.28
N SER A 102 -14.21 4.35 2.97
CA SER A 102 -15.66 4.17 3.03
C SER A 102 -16.36 5.37 3.69
N GLU A 103 -15.80 5.90 4.77
CA GLU A 103 -16.31 7.13 5.40
C GLU A 103 -16.18 8.36 4.50
N LEU A 104 -15.06 8.49 3.78
CA LEU A 104 -14.79 9.65 2.93
C LEU A 104 -15.66 9.66 1.67
N ILE A 105 -15.77 8.54 0.99
CA ILE A 105 -16.42 8.41 -0.32
C ILE A 105 -17.90 7.99 -0.19
N GLY A 106 -18.26 7.32 0.90
CA GLY A 106 -19.62 6.82 1.14
C GLY A 106 -19.92 5.49 0.44
N LEU A 107 -18.89 4.78 -0.05
CA LEU A 107 -19.01 3.46 -0.67
C LEU A 107 -18.31 2.41 0.18
N GLN A 108 -18.91 1.23 0.30
CA GLN A 108 -18.28 0.11 0.97
C GLN A 108 -17.20 -0.53 0.10
N ALA A 109 -16.27 -1.27 0.72
CA ALA A 109 -15.17 -1.93 0.01
C ALA A 109 -15.67 -2.82 -1.15
N TYR A 110 -16.71 -3.65 -0.91
CA TYR A 110 -17.27 -4.54 -1.94
C TYR A 110 -17.85 -3.78 -3.15
N GLU A 111 -18.20 -2.51 -2.99
CA GLU A 111 -18.68 -1.65 -4.07
C GLU A 111 -17.54 -0.95 -4.80
N ALA A 112 -16.36 -0.82 -4.20
CA ALA A 112 -15.22 -0.09 -4.75
C ALA A 112 -14.20 -1.02 -5.42
N ILE A 113 -13.94 -2.20 -4.84
CA ILE A 113 -12.99 -3.17 -5.37
C ILE A 113 -13.38 -3.59 -6.80
N GLY A 114 -12.40 -3.66 -7.68
CA GLY A 114 -12.56 -4.00 -9.10
C GLY A 114 -13.07 -2.86 -9.98
N LYS A 115 -13.38 -1.68 -9.42
CA LYS A 115 -13.73 -0.49 -10.20
C LYS A 115 -12.49 0.32 -10.56
N SER A 116 -12.59 1.14 -11.62
CA SER A 116 -11.54 2.07 -12.01
C SER A 116 -11.28 3.11 -10.92
N MET A 117 -10.00 3.45 -10.70
CA MET A 117 -9.60 4.49 -9.75
C MET A 117 -10.21 5.87 -10.06
N LEU A 118 -10.64 6.12 -11.30
CA LEU A 118 -11.35 7.33 -11.70
C LEU A 118 -12.62 7.57 -10.88
N LEU A 119 -13.21 6.49 -10.35
CA LEU A 119 -14.30 6.58 -9.39
C LEU A 119 -13.93 7.49 -8.20
N VAL A 120 -12.76 7.29 -7.60
CA VAL A 120 -12.31 8.08 -6.44
C VAL A 120 -12.19 9.55 -6.80
N GLN A 121 -11.70 9.85 -8.01
CA GLN A 121 -11.55 11.21 -8.49
C GLN A 121 -12.91 11.92 -8.64
N LEU A 122 -13.89 11.26 -9.25
CA LEU A 122 -15.25 11.81 -9.42
C LEU A 122 -15.92 12.15 -8.08
N PHE A 123 -15.79 11.27 -7.08
CA PHE A 123 -16.35 11.50 -5.75
C PHE A 123 -15.63 12.61 -4.98
N SER A 124 -14.32 12.74 -5.16
CA SER A 124 -13.55 13.83 -4.56
C SER A 124 -13.98 15.21 -5.10
N GLU A 125 -14.31 15.29 -6.40
CA GLU A 125 -14.80 16.51 -7.03
C GLU A 125 -16.22 16.85 -6.58
N THR A 126 -17.14 15.88 -6.54
CA THR A 126 -18.54 16.12 -6.12
C THR A 126 -18.65 16.61 -4.67
N LYS A 127 -17.78 16.15 -3.77
CA LYS A 127 -17.79 16.59 -2.36
C LYS A 127 -17.24 18.01 -2.18
N ILE A 128 -16.30 18.44 -3.04
CA ILE A 128 -15.81 19.83 -3.07
C ILE A 128 -16.91 20.77 -3.58
N PHE A 129 -17.66 20.37 -4.61
CA PHE A 129 -18.76 21.18 -5.15
C PHE A 129 -20.02 21.17 -4.27
N GLY A 130 -20.32 20.08 -3.56
CA GLY A 130 -21.46 20.03 -2.63
C GLY A 130 -21.32 20.90 -1.38
N HIS A 131 -20.10 21.34 -1.02
CA HIS A 131 -19.87 22.27 0.10
C HIS A 131 -19.85 23.74 -0.33
N LEU A 132 -19.80 24.01 -1.64
CA LEU A 132 -20.01 25.32 -2.24
C LEU A 132 -21.43 25.33 -2.81
N GLY A 133 -22.42 25.55 -1.94
CA GLY A 133 -23.83 25.59 -2.31
C GLY A 133 -24.08 26.47 -3.55
N PHE A 134 -24.42 25.80 -4.64
CA PHE A 134 -25.28 26.31 -5.70
C PHE A 134 -26.52 25.42 -5.74
#